data_AF-A0A345JSX4-F1
#
_entry.id   AF-A0A345JSX4-F1
#
_cell.length_a   1.000
_cell.length_b   1.000
_cell.length_c   1.000
_cell.angle_alpha   90.00
_cell.angle_beta   90.00
_cell.angle_gamma   90.00
#
_symmetry.space_group_name_H-M   'P 1'
#
loop_
_entity.id
_entity.type
_entity.pdbx_description
1 polymer ?
#
loop_
_entity_poly.entity_id
_entity_poly.type
_entity_poly.pdbx_seq_one_letter_code
_entity_poly.pdbx_strand_id
1 'polypeptide(L)'
;MKARFSCTSKQRGLSLVESIISAGLILFVLSSSFLVINAAVKTSVTVEKKVQLTQRLDKKIDQYILTGRFNTIAIGNSDFLQVKSSNSKLIKFVGVDKDFGIRISKEVIRYGTIF
;
A
#
# COMPACT_ATOMS: atom_id res chain seq x y z
N MET A 1 69.47 12.34 3.55
CA MET A 1 68.40 12.56 2.54
C MET A 1 67.31 13.41 3.18
N LYS A 2 67.09 14.63 2.68
CA LYS A 2 66.20 15.63 3.28
C LYS A 2 64.88 15.64 2.50
N ALA A 3 63.85 14.99 3.03
CA ALA A 3 62.53 14.99 2.39
C ALA A 3 61.89 16.37 2.56
N ARG A 4 61.75 17.10 1.45
CA ARG A 4 60.99 18.34 1.38
C ARG A 4 59.51 17.97 1.29
N PHE A 5 58.77 18.12 2.39
CA PHE A 5 57.33 18.22 2.34
C PHE A 5 56.98 19.56 1.67
N SER A 6 56.54 19.50 0.41
CA SER A 6 56.02 20.67 -0.31
C SER A 6 54.82 21.23 0.44
N CYS A 7 54.93 22.50 0.83
CA CYS A 7 53.87 23.32 1.41
C CYS A 7 52.57 23.21 0.59
N THR A 8 51.48 22.78 1.22
CA THR A 8 50.14 22.95 0.68
C THR A 8 49.70 24.40 0.91
N SER A 9 50.11 25.30 0.00
CA SER A 9 49.60 26.67 0.00
C SER A 9 48.14 26.70 -0.48
N LYS A 10 47.22 26.74 0.49
CA LYS A 10 46.06 27.65 0.55
C LYS A 10 45.08 27.61 -0.64
N GLN A 11 44.20 26.59 -0.66
CA GLN A 11 42.85 26.65 -1.28
C GLN A 11 41.75 26.43 -0.23
N ARG A 12 41.79 27.19 0.89
CA ARG A 12 40.80 27.03 1.97
C ARG A 12 39.37 27.45 1.57
N GLY A 13 39.22 28.35 0.58
CA GLY A 13 37.90 28.82 0.11
C GLY A 13 37.19 27.86 -0.84
N LEU A 14 37.92 27.20 -1.74
CA LEU A 14 37.38 26.18 -2.65
C LEU A 14 36.94 24.93 -1.89
N SER A 15 37.75 24.47 -0.93
CA SER A 15 37.45 23.29 -0.12
C SER A 15 36.18 23.45 0.75
N LEU A 16 35.87 24.67 1.21
CA LEU A 16 34.68 24.92 2.04
C LEU A 16 33.40 24.92 1.21
N VAL A 17 33.44 25.54 0.03
CA VAL A 17 32.32 25.53 -0.93
C VAL A 17 32.09 24.11 -1.46
N GLU A 18 33.14 23.38 -1.80
CA GLU A 18 33.06 21.96 -2.19
C GLU A 18 32.48 21.08 -1.08
N SER A 19 32.84 21.35 0.18
CA SER A 19 32.27 20.63 1.32
C SER A 19 30.78 20.91 1.51
N ILE A 20 30.33 22.16 1.32
CA ILE A 20 28.91 22.54 1.37
C ILE A 20 28.12 21.88 0.23
N ILE A 21 28.67 21.88 -0.99
CA ILE A 21 28.04 21.24 -2.14
C ILE A 21 27.96 19.72 -1.92
N SER A 22 29.04 19.10 -1.44
CA SER A 22 29.07 17.66 -1.12
C SER A 22 28.05 17.30 -0.03
N ALA A 23 27.98 18.08 1.05
CA ALA A 23 26.99 17.89 2.10
C ALA A 23 25.55 18.06 1.58
N GLY A 24 25.32 19.04 0.70
CA GLY A 24 24.03 19.25 0.03
C GLY A 24 23.61 18.07 -0.83
N LEU A 25 24.55 17.49 -1.61
CA LEU A 25 24.29 16.29 -2.41
C LEU A 25 23.96 15.08 -1.55
N ILE A 26 24.71 14.86 -0.47
CA ILE A 26 24.45 13.77 0.48
C ILE A 26 23.06 13.93 1.11
N LEU A 27 22.73 15.12 1.60
CA LEU A 27 21.42 15.42 2.17
C LEU A 27 20.29 15.23 1.14
N PHE A 28 20.51 15.63 -0.10
CA PHE A 28 19.55 15.43 -1.18
C PHE A 28 19.31 13.95 -1.46
N VAL A 29 20.38 13.15 -1.56
CA VAL A 29 20.28 11.70 -1.76
C VAL A 29 19.53 11.06 -0.60
N LEU A 30 19.90 11.38 0.65
CA LEU A 30 19.21 10.85 1.83
C LEU A 30 17.72 11.22 1.83
N SER A 31 17.39 12.48 1.55
CA SER A 31 16.01 12.96 1.49
C SER A 31 15.19 12.20 0.43
N SER A 32 15.76 12.03 -0.77
CA SER A 32 15.15 11.27 -1.85
C SER A 32 14.91 9.81 -1.44
N SER A 33 15.92 9.15 -0.84
CA SER A 33 15.78 7.78 -0.35
C SER A 33 14.70 7.65 0.72
N PHE A 34 14.60 8.58 1.67
CA PHE A 34 13.54 8.57 2.68
C PHE A 34 12.15 8.71 2.07
N LEU A 35 11.98 9.55 1.04
CA LEU A 35 10.71 9.69 0.33
C LEU A 35 10.30 8.37 -0.35
N VAL A 36 11.24 7.74 -1.05
CA VAL A 36 11.01 6.45 -1.74
C VAL A 36 10.65 5.35 -0.73
N ILE A 37 11.39 5.24 0.37
CA ILE A 37 11.12 4.25 1.42
C ILE A 37 9.74 4.48 2.04
N ASN A 38 9.39 5.72 2.37
CA ASN A 38 8.08 6.03 2.94
C ASN A 38 6.94 5.70 1.96
N ALA A 39 7.12 5.99 0.67
CA ALA A 39 6.14 5.65 -0.36
C ALA A 39 6.01 4.13 -0.51
N ALA A 40 7.13 3.40 -0.53
CA ALA A 40 7.15 1.95 -0.63
C ALA A 40 6.45 1.29 0.56
N VAL A 41 6.79 1.68 1.79
CA VAL A 41 6.16 1.15 3.01
C VAL A 41 4.66 1.43 3.04
N LYS A 42 4.23 2.66 2.75
CA LYS A 42 2.79 3.01 2.68
C LYS A 42 2.05 2.18 1.64
N THR A 43 2.67 1.97 0.48
CA THR A 43 2.09 1.16 -0.60
C THR A 43 1.99 -0.30 -0.19
N SER A 44 3.05 -0.87 0.39
CA SER A 44 3.07 -2.26 0.86
C SER A 44 1.99 -2.51 1.91
N VAL A 45 1.84 -1.63 2.91
CA VAL A 45 0.79 -1.76 3.93
C VAL A 45 -0.59 -1.68 3.29
N THR A 46 -0.81 -0.73 2.36
CA THR A 46 -2.10 -0.58 1.67
C THR A 46 -2.45 -1.81 0.83
N VAL A 47 -1.47 -2.36 0.10
CA VAL A 47 -1.64 -3.58 -0.71
C VAL A 47 -1.95 -4.77 0.19
N GLU A 48 -1.21 -4.95 1.28
CA GLU A 48 -1.45 -6.05 2.21
C GLU A 48 -2.85 -5.97 2.83
N LYS A 49 -3.29 -4.79 3.27
CA LYS A 49 -4.64 -4.59 3.80
C LYS A 49 -5.72 -4.84 2.76
N LYS A 50 -5.50 -4.44 1.51
CA LYS A 50 -6.39 -4.76 0.39
C LYS A 50 -6.49 -6.27 0.15
N VAL A 51 -5.37 -6.98 0.19
CA VAL A 51 -5.34 -8.45 0.05
C VAL A 51 -6.08 -9.11 1.21
N GLN A 52 -5.82 -8.70 2.46
CA GLN A 52 -6.52 -9.22 3.64
C GLN A 52 -8.04 -9.00 3.56
N LEU A 53 -8.48 -7.80 3.14
CA LEU A 53 -9.90 -7.50 2.95
C LEU A 53 -10.52 -8.35 1.84
N THR A 54 -9.78 -8.59 0.75
CA THR A 54 -10.21 -9.47 -0.35
C THR A 54 -10.39 -10.90 0.13
N GLN A 55 -9.42 -11.44 0.88
CA GLN A 55 -9.49 -12.80 1.43
C GLN A 55 -10.65 -12.97 2.41
N ARG A 56 -10.91 -11.96 3.26
CA ARG A 56 -12.07 -11.97 4.17
C ARG A 56 -13.39 -11.93 3.41
N LEU A 57 -13.46 -11.12 2.35
CA LEU A 57 -14.63 -11.04 1.48
C LEU A 57 -14.86 -12.38 0.77
N ASP A 58 -13.82 -12.99 0.21
CA ASP A 58 -13.88 -14.29 -0.46
C ASP A 58 -14.35 -15.40 0.48
N LYS A 59 -13.82 -15.45 1.71
CA LYS A 59 -14.29 -16.44 2.70
C LYS A 59 -15.78 -16.30 3.02
N LYS A 60 -16.30 -15.07 3.10
CA LYS A 60 -17.73 -14.82 3.30
C LYS A 60 -18.57 -15.18 2.07
N ILE A 61 -18.02 -14.98 0.88
CA ILE A 61 -18.64 -15.39 -0.39
C ILE A 61 -18.69 -16.91 -0.49
N ASP A 62 -17.61 -17.61 -0.17
CA ASP A 62 -17.58 -19.07 -0.18
C ASP A 62 -18.62 -19.64 0.79
N GLN A 63 -18.72 -19.05 1.99
CA GLN A 63 -19.77 -19.40 2.93
C GLN A 63 -21.18 -19.12 2.37
N TYR A 64 -21.37 -18.03 1.62
CA TYR A 64 -22.63 -17.76 0.93
C TYR A 64 -22.95 -18.80 -0.15
N ILE A 65 -21.96 -19.23 -0.94
CA ILE A 65 -22.14 -20.27 -1.95
C ILE A 65 -22.57 -21.59 -1.29
N LEU A 66 -21.98 -21.94 -0.14
CA LEU A 66 -22.28 -23.17 0.58
C LEU A 66 -23.60 -23.13 1.36
N THR A 67 -23.96 -21.98 1.94
CA THR A 67 -25.13 -21.87 2.85
C THR A 67 -26.34 -21.15 2.24
N GLY A 68 -26.17 -20.52 1.07
CA GLY A 68 -27.16 -19.68 0.41
C GLY A 68 -27.46 -18.36 1.13
N ARG A 69 -26.81 -18.07 2.28
CA ARG A 69 -27.05 -16.86 3.09
C ARG A 69 -25.76 -16.06 3.27
N PHE A 70 -25.80 -14.79 2.89
CA PHE A 70 -24.61 -13.94 2.98
C PHE A 70 -24.52 -13.35 4.38
N ASN A 71 -23.35 -13.49 5.00
CA ASN A 71 -23.11 -12.97 6.33
C ASN A 71 -22.64 -11.51 6.27
N THR A 72 -23.56 -10.57 6.55
CA THR A 72 -23.33 -9.13 6.60
C THR A 72 -22.70 -8.63 7.91
N ILE A 73 -22.40 -9.53 8.86
CA ILE A 73 -21.78 -9.15 10.14
C ILE A 73 -20.41 -8.51 9.85
N ALA A 74 -20.23 -7.27 10.33
CA ALA A 74 -18.96 -6.56 10.28
C ALA A 74 -17.89 -7.29 11.09
N ILE A 75 -16.65 -7.27 10.60
CA ILE A 75 -15.51 -7.86 11.30
C ILE A 75 -14.52 -6.75 11.60
N GLY A 76 -14.45 -6.33 12.87
CA GLY A 76 -13.68 -5.16 13.27
C GLY A 76 -14.26 -3.90 12.64
N ASN A 77 -13.42 -3.15 11.91
CA ASN A 77 -13.81 -1.94 11.18
C ASN A 77 -14.13 -2.18 9.70
N SER A 78 -14.23 -3.44 9.28
CA SER A 78 -14.58 -3.81 7.91
C SER A 78 -16.05 -4.22 7.79
N ASP A 79 -16.82 -3.48 6.98
CA ASP A 79 -18.22 -3.75 6.67
C ASP A 79 -18.37 -4.59 5.40
N PHE A 80 -19.37 -5.48 5.39
CA PHE A 80 -19.64 -6.38 4.26
C PHE A 80 -21.10 -6.26 3.82
N LEU A 81 -21.29 -5.91 2.55
CA LEU A 81 -22.61 -5.63 1.97
C LEU A 81 -22.86 -6.53 0.77
N GLN A 82 -24.11 -6.98 0.66
CA GLN A 82 -24.63 -7.62 -0.54
C GLN A 82 -25.45 -6.58 -1.31
N VAL A 83 -25.08 -6.34 -2.55
CA VAL A 83 -25.72 -5.37 -3.45
C VAL A 83 -26.27 -6.14 -4.66
N LYS A 84 -27.46 -5.77 -5.13
CA LYS A 84 -27.98 -6.30 -6.40
C LYS A 84 -27.05 -5.85 -7.53
N SER A 85 -26.52 -6.80 -8.30
CA SER A 85 -25.76 -6.47 -9.51
C SER A 85 -26.73 -5.98 -10.60
N SER A 86 -26.20 -5.30 -11.60
CA SER A 86 -26.96 -4.89 -12.79
C SER A 86 -27.48 -6.08 -13.59
N ASN A 87 -26.86 -7.26 -13.44
CA ASN A 87 -27.31 -8.50 -14.07
C ASN A 87 -28.13 -9.35 -13.09
N SER A 88 -29.34 -9.77 -13.46
CA SER A 88 -30.25 -10.53 -12.59
C SER A 88 -29.70 -11.89 -12.14
N LYS A 89 -28.70 -12.42 -12.86
CA LYS A 89 -28.01 -13.68 -12.57
C LYS A 89 -26.80 -13.50 -11.66
N LEU A 90 -26.37 -12.27 -11.37
CA LEU A 90 -25.19 -11.96 -10.56
C LEU A 90 -25.58 -11.24 -9.27
N ILE A 91 -24.80 -11.48 -8.22
CA ILE A 91 -24.86 -10.76 -6.95
C ILE A 91 -23.51 -10.10 -6.74
N LYS A 92 -23.54 -8.81 -6.36
CA LYS A 92 -22.34 -8.04 -6.07
C LYS A 92 -22.11 -7.99 -4.56
N PHE A 93 -20.95 -8.45 -4.12
CA PHE A 93 -20.50 -8.35 -2.75
C PHE A 93 -19.50 -7.20 -2.63
N VAL A 94 -19.63 -6.40 -1.59
CA VAL A 94 -18.80 -5.22 -1.34
C VAL A 94 -18.23 -5.32 0.07
N GLY A 95 -16.91 -5.29 0.18
CA GLY A 95 -16.18 -5.10 1.43
C GLY A 95 -15.69 -3.66 1.52
N VAL A 96 -15.92 -3.00 2.64
CA VAL A 96 -15.42 -1.65 2.93
C VAL A 96 -14.60 -1.71 4.20
N ASP A 97 -13.35 -1.27 4.15
CA ASP A 97 -12.52 -1.08 5.33
C ASP A 97 -12.46 0.41 5.69
N LYS A 98 -12.94 0.77 6.88
CA LYS A 98 -13.03 2.16 7.33
C LYS A 98 -11.68 2.74 7.76
N ASP A 99 -10.73 1.91 8.18
CA ASP A 99 -9.42 2.36 8.66
C ASP A 99 -8.54 2.87 7.51
N PHE A 100 -8.60 2.18 6.36
CA PHE A 100 -7.78 2.52 5.20
C PHE A 100 -8.60 3.12 4.04
N GLY A 101 -9.92 3.26 4.20
CA GLY A 101 -10.82 3.75 3.14
C GLY A 101 -10.86 2.83 1.91
N ILE A 102 -10.48 1.56 2.06
CA ILE A 102 -10.36 0.62 0.94
C ILE A 102 -11.73 0.00 0.68
N ARG A 103 -12.18 0.06 -0.59
CA ARG A 103 -13.42 -0.57 -1.04
C ARG A 103 -13.10 -1.62 -2.09
N ILE A 104 -13.62 -2.82 -1.89
CA ILE A 104 -13.44 -3.96 -2.80
C ILE A 104 -14.82 -4.48 -3.15
N SER A 105 -15.03 -4.78 -4.42
CA SER A 105 -16.28 -5.39 -4.88
C SER A 105 -16.00 -6.60 -5.74
N LYS A 106 -16.74 -7.68 -5.50
CA LYS A 106 -16.67 -8.92 -6.27
C LYS A 106 -18.07 -9.33 -6.70
N GLU A 107 -18.20 -9.76 -7.95
CA GLU A 107 -19.47 -10.25 -8.50
C GLU A 107 -19.42 -11.76 -8.64
N VAL A 108 -20.49 -12.42 -8.20
CA VAL A 108 -20.59 -13.89 -8.20
C VAL A 108 -21.95 -14.29 -8.72
N ILE A 109 -22.01 -15.44 -9.38
CA ILE A 109 -23.27 -16.01 -9.87
C ILE A 109 -24.19 -16.28 -8.69
N ARG A 110 -25.45 -15.87 -8.83
CA ARG A 110 -26.50 -16.13 -7.84
C ARG A 110 -26.72 -17.63 -7.72
N TYR A 111 -26.31 -18.20 -6.59
CA TYR A 111 -26.67 -19.56 -6.21
C TYR A 111 -28.00 -19.54 -5.47
N GLY A 112 -28.99 -20.26 -6.00
CA GLY A 112 -30.35 -20.35 -5.46
C GLY A 112 -31.41 -19.67 -6.34
N THR A 113 -31.79 -20.32 -7.43
CA THR A 113 -33.17 -20.65 -7.90
C THR A 113 -33.07 -21.23 -9.32
N ILE A 114 -32.88 -22.55 -9.40
CA ILE A 114 -33.36 -23.38 -10.51
C ILE A 114 -33.98 -24.60 -9.84
N PHE A 115 -35.19 -24.43 -9.29
CA PHE A 115 -36.16 -25.49 -9.07
C PHE A 115 -37.53 -24.85 -9.23
#